data_AF-A0A1S9B1D9-F1
#
_entry.id   AF-A0A1S9B1D9-F1
#
_cell.length_a   1.000
_cell.length_b   1.000
_cell.length_c   1.000
_cell.angle_alpha   90.00
_cell.angle_beta   90.00
_cell.angle_gamma   90.00
#
_symmetry.space_group_name_H-M   'P 1'
#
loop_
_entity.id
_entity.type
_entity.pdbx_description
1 polymer ?
#
loop_
_entity_poly.entity_id
_entity_poly.type
_entity_poly.pdbx_seq_one_letter_code
_entity_poly.pdbx_strand_id
1 'polypeptide(L)'
;MEPSSPLADAFARKTDAELLYLTQHPHTFAPALVEAAWAELRRRGQIPAPPEPDQAASRPAPTPGIGSVAVTLGLAGLNLFVFLLMVASGVDALHPAGRDLIAWGSNFSPLTLHGQWWRLLTACALHGGLAHLLLNTYALLVIGALLEPLVGRGRLLVSYVLSGLGGSLASLWWHTGGVNSVGASGAIFGLFGAMLTLTATNAARLSRPARAALFVHTLYIVGANFAGGVGTGIDHAAHVGGLLAGALLAWPLLRRVAR
;
A
#
# COMPACT_ATOMS: atom_id res chain seq x y z
N MET A 1 25.85 26.03 43.79
CA MET A 1 24.85 27.08 43.50
C MET A 1 25.32 27.72 42.20
N GLU A 2 24.75 27.33 41.06
CA GLU A 2 25.06 28.04 39.81
C GLU A 2 24.52 29.47 39.90
N PRO A 3 25.27 30.49 39.45
CA PRO A 3 24.76 31.85 39.41
C PRO A 3 23.53 31.91 38.49
N SER A 4 22.45 32.53 38.96
CA SER A 4 21.27 32.80 38.15
C SER A 4 21.67 33.57 36.91
N SER A 5 21.19 33.14 35.73
CA SER A 5 21.37 33.89 34.49
C SER A 5 20.83 35.32 34.69
N PRO A 6 21.51 36.38 34.21
CA PRO A 6 21.00 37.75 34.28
C PRO A 6 19.58 37.92 33.71
N LEU A 7 19.22 37.05 32.76
CA LEU A 7 17.86 36.97 32.22
C LEU A 7 16.85 36.38 33.22
N ALA A 8 17.24 35.38 34.02
CA ALA A 8 16.35 34.79 35.02
C ALA A 8 15.93 35.83 36.08
N ASP A 9 16.88 36.63 36.57
CA ASP A 9 16.61 37.66 37.57
C ASP A 9 15.78 38.83 37.00
N ALA A 10 15.96 39.16 35.72
CA ALA A 10 15.14 40.16 35.05
C ALA A 10 13.69 39.69 34.86
N PHE A 11 13.48 38.41 34.55
CA PHE A 11 12.15 37.84 34.32
C PHE A 11 11.40 37.53 35.61
N ALA A 12 12.11 37.27 36.71
CA ALA A 12 11.52 37.13 38.04
C ALA A 12 10.72 38.37 38.48
N ARG A 13 11.05 39.56 37.95
CA ARG A 13 10.35 40.82 38.27
C ARG A 13 9.18 41.15 37.33
N LYS A 14 8.95 40.37 36.27
CA LYS A 14 7.85 40.59 35.33
C LYS A 14 6.52 40.07 35.86
N THR A 15 5.44 40.70 35.46
CA THR A 15 4.07 40.25 35.72
C THR A 15 3.71 39.04 34.87
N ASP A 16 2.75 38.23 35.32
CA ASP A 16 2.30 37.05 34.56
C ASP A 16 1.76 37.45 33.17
N ALA A 17 1.09 38.59 33.06
CA ALA A 17 0.57 39.12 31.79
C ALA A 17 1.69 39.45 30.79
N GLU A 18 2.79 40.06 31.24
CA GLU A 18 3.95 40.34 30.38
C GLU A 18 4.61 39.05 29.91
N LEU A 19 4.73 38.06 30.79
CA LEU A 19 5.33 36.76 30.44
C LEU A 19 4.45 36.03 29.42
N LEU A 20 3.13 35.99 29.65
CA LEU A 20 2.16 35.42 28.70
C LEU A 20 2.22 36.11 27.34
N TYR A 21 2.28 37.44 27.32
CA TYR A 21 2.39 38.21 26.09
C TYR A 21 3.64 37.83 25.27
N LEU A 22 4.80 37.69 25.93
CA LEU A 22 6.05 37.26 25.29
C LEU A 22 5.92 35.84 24.69
N THR A 23 5.28 34.92 25.42
CA THR A 23 5.09 33.53 24.95
C THR A 23 4.10 33.41 23.79
N GLN A 24 3.13 34.31 23.69
CA GLN A 24 2.12 34.31 22.62
C GLN A 24 2.62 34.91 21.30
N HIS A 25 3.74 35.63 21.32
CA HIS A 25 4.31 36.31 20.14
C HIS A 25 5.76 35.83 19.85
N PRO A 26 6.00 34.52 19.67
CA PRO A 26 7.34 33.96 19.60
C PRO A 26 8.14 34.41 18.37
N HIS A 27 7.48 34.87 17.32
CA HIS A 27 8.13 35.38 16.11
C HIS A 27 8.54 36.85 16.22
N THR A 28 8.06 37.56 17.24
CA THR A 28 8.31 39.00 17.45
C THR A 28 9.52 39.24 18.36
N PHE A 29 9.89 38.26 19.19
CA PHE A 29 10.95 38.39 20.19
C PHE A 29 12.10 37.41 19.95
N ALA A 30 13.28 37.71 20.49
CA ALA A 30 14.42 36.80 20.37
C ALA A 30 14.11 35.47 21.09
N PRO A 31 14.51 34.31 20.56
CA PRO A 31 14.21 33.01 21.15
C PRO A 31 14.59 32.90 22.63
N ALA A 32 15.72 33.47 23.03
CA ALA A 32 16.17 33.46 24.42
C ALA A 32 15.23 34.19 25.39
N LEU A 33 14.57 35.28 24.95
CA LEU A 33 13.58 36.00 25.76
C LEU A 33 12.28 35.18 25.89
N VAL A 34 11.87 34.52 24.80
CA VAL A 34 10.68 33.67 24.76
C VAL A 34 10.88 32.45 25.67
N GLU A 35 12.04 31.81 25.61
CA GLU A 35 12.40 30.69 26.50
C GLU A 35 12.50 31.11 27.96
N ALA A 36 13.05 32.29 28.25
CA ALA A 36 13.08 32.82 29.62
C ALA A 36 11.66 33.12 30.15
N ALA A 37 10.74 33.60 29.32
CA ALA A 37 9.33 33.78 29.68
C ALA A 37 8.66 32.44 30.02
N TRP A 38 8.85 31.44 29.15
CA TRP A 38 8.33 30.09 29.36
C TRP A 38 8.90 29.45 30.63
N ALA A 39 10.19 29.60 30.90
CA ALA A 39 10.84 29.07 32.10
C ALA A 39 10.28 29.71 33.38
N GLU A 40 10.07 31.02 33.38
CA GLU A 40 9.53 31.74 34.54
C GLU A 40 8.05 31.41 34.79
N LEU A 41 7.22 31.29 33.75
CA LEU A 41 5.83 30.85 33.89
C LEU A 41 5.72 29.42 34.45
N ARG A 42 6.62 28.51 34.04
CA ARG A 42 6.70 27.15 34.62
C ARG A 42 7.12 27.19 36.08
N ARG A 43 8.12 28.01 36.43
CA ARG A 43 8.59 28.18 37.82
C ARG A 43 7.46 28.66 38.73
N ARG A 44 6.56 29.50 38.22
CA ARG A 44 5.37 30.01 38.93
C ARG A 44 4.18 29.05 38.94
N GLY A 45 4.25 27.91 38.24
CA GLY A 45 3.13 26.98 38.12
C GLY A 45 1.96 27.50 37.30
N GLN A 46 2.15 28.56 36.50
CA GLN A 46 1.10 29.15 35.65
C GLN A 46 0.82 28.33 34.37
N ILE A 47 1.73 27.41 34.04
CA ILE A 47 1.63 26.53 32.88
C ILE A 47 2.14 25.13 33.25
N PRO A 48 1.56 24.07 32.66
CA PRO A 48 2.06 22.72 32.84
C PRO A 48 3.53 22.60 32.43
N ALA A 49 4.27 21.70 33.07
CA ALA A 49 5.56 21.27 32.54
C ALA A 49 5.36 20.78 31.10
N PRO A 50 6.35 20.98 30.19
CA PRO A 50 6.30 20.36 28.88
C PRO A 50 6.02 18.86 29.08
N PRO A 51 5.13 18.25 28.28
CA PRO A 51 5.02 16.80 28.29
C PRO A 51 6.45 16.24 28.13
N GLU A 52 6.80 15.21 28.91
CA GLU A 52 8.06 14.50 28.69
C GLU A 52 8.17 14.22 27.18
N PRO A 53 9.34 14.44 26.55
CA PRO A 53 9.50 14.18 25.13
C PRO A 53 8.96 12.78 24.85
N ASP A 54 7.87 12.77 24.07
CA ASP A 54 7.02 11.61 23.87
C ASP A 54 7.90 10.40 23.57
N GLN A 55 7.89 9.39 24.45
CA GLN A 55 8.62 8.15 24.22
C GLN A 55 8.18 7.51 22.88
N ALA A 56 7.02 7.88 22.31
CA ALA A 56 6.63 7.51 20.97
C ALA A 56 7.53 8.10 19.86
N ALA A 57 8.11 9.30 20.07
CA ALA A 57 9.07 9.91 19.14
C ALA A 57 10.46 9.24 19.18
N SER A 58 10.75 8.47 20.23
CA SER A 58 11.97 7.69 20.37
C SER A 58 11.89 6.27 19.80
N ARG A 59 10.71 5.86 19.29
CA ARG A 59 10.64 4.61 18.52
C ARG A 59 11.48 4.80 17.26
N PRO A 60 12.52 3.97 17.04
CA PRO A 60 13.23 4.03 15.78
C PRO A 60 12.19 3.90 14.67
N ALA A 61 12.24 4.81 13.70
CA ALA A 61 11.50 4.65 12.46
C ALA A 61 11.76 3.21 11.99
N PRO A 62 10.73 2.41 11.66
CA PRO A 62 10.95 1.05 11.20
C PRO A 62 12.00 1.11 10.10
N THR A 63 13.15 0.49 10.36
CA THR A 63 14.25 0.46 9.41
C THR A 63 13.68 -0.09 8.12
N PRO A 64 13.78 0.62 6.98
CA PRO A 64 13.37 0.07 5.70
C PRO A 64 14.36 -1.04 5.34
N GLY A 65 14.15 -2.21 5.92
CA GLY A 65 14.70 -3.48 5.46
C GLY A 65 13.64 -4.19 4.63
N ILE A 66 14.02 -5.32 4.02
CA ILE A 66 13.06 -6.29 3.51
C ILE A 66 12.26 -6.76 4.73
N GLY A 67 11.11 -6.13 4.99
CA GLY A 67 10.17 -6.60 6.00
C GLY A 67 9.73 -8.02 5.66
N SER A 68 8.97 -8.67 6.53
CA SER A 68 8.47 -10.00 6.19
C SER A 68 7.62 -9.94 4.91
N VAL A 69 8.12 -10.58 3.84
CA VAL A 69 7.44 -10.77 2.55
C VAL A 69 6.75 -12.14 2.48
N ALA A 70 6.33 -12.66 3.63
CA ALA A 70 5.88 -14.04 3.77
C ALA A 70 4.60 -14.31 2.96
N VAL A 71 3.67 -13.35 2.92
CA VAL A 71 2.45 -13.50 2.13
C VAL A 71 2.79 -13.41 0.64
N THR A 72 3.63 -12.46 0.25
CA THR A 72 4.08 -12.32 -1.14
C THR A 72 4.74 -13.61 -1.65
N LEU A 73 5.66 -14.19 -0.87
CA LEU A 73 6.30 -15.46 -1.20
C LEU A 73 5.31 -16.63 -1.18
N GLY A 74 4.37 -16.65 -0.24
CA GLY A 74 3.31 -17.66 -0.18
C GLY A 74 2.40 -17.64 -1.41
N LEU A 75 2.01 -16.44 -1.87
CA LEU A 75 1.21 -16.25 -3.08
C LEU A 75 1.99 -16.64 -4.35
N ALA A 76 3.25 -16.25 -4.45
CA ALA A 76 4.13 -16.67 -5.54
C ALA A 76 4.31 -18.20 -5.57
N GLY A 77 4.53 -18.80 -4.40
CA GLY A 77 4.63 -20.26 -4.24
C GLY A 77 3.35 -20.98 -4.60
N LEU A 78 2.18 -20.44 -4.23
CA LEU A 78 0.88 -20.98 -4.62
C LEU A 78 0.70 -20.97 -6.15
N ASN A 79 0.99 -19.84 -6.81
CA ASN A 79 0.90 -19.73 -8.27
C ASN A 79 1.81 -20.73 -8.98
N LEU A 80 3.06 -20.87 -8.50
CA LEU A 80 4.00 -21.85 -9.01
C LEU A 80 3.49 -23.28 -8.79
N PHE A 81 3.00 -23.59 -7.59
CA PHE A 81 2.49 -24.91 -7.25
C PHE A 81 1.30 -25.30 -8.13
N VAL A 82 0.30 -24.43 -8.28
CA VAL A 82 -0.88 -24.67 -9.14
C VAL A 82 -0.45 -24.87 -10.59
N PHE A 83 0.47 -24.06 -11.09
CA PHE A 83 0.99 -24.21 -12.45
C PHE A 83 1.72 -25.55 -12.66
N LEU A 84 2.56 -25.98 -11.71
CA LEU A 84 3.22 -27.27 -11.76
C LEU A 84 2.22 -28.44 -11.75
N LEU A 85 1.14 -28.34 -10.97
CA LEU A 85 0.07 -29.33 -10.99
C LEU A 85 -0.67 -29.38 -12.33
N MET A 86 -0.92 -28.23 -12.97
CA MET A 86 -1.49 -28.18 -14.32
C MET A 86 -0.60 -28.94 -15.31
N VAL A 87 0.70 -28.65 -15.32
CA VAL A 87 1.67 -29.30 -16.22
C VAL A 87 1.78 -30.80 -15.92
N ALA A 88 1.87 -31.19 -14.64
CA ALA A 88 1.91 -32.58 -14.23
C ALA A 88 0.65 -33.36 -14.61
N SER A 89 -0.48 -32.68 -14.79
CA SER A 89 -1.76 -33.25 -15.23
C SER A 89 -1.92 -33.27 -16.76
N GLY A 90 -0.89 -32.88 -17.51
CA GLY A 90 -0.86 -32.94 -18.98
C GLY A 90 -1.22 -31.64 -19.70
N VAL A 91 -1.36 -30.52 -18.99
CA VAL A 91 -1.54 -29.19 -19.62
C VAL A 91 -0.22 -28.73 -20.22
N ASP A 92 -0.24 -28.26 -21.47
CA ASP A 92 0.97 -27.73 -22.13
C ASP A 92 1.53 -26.53 -21.35
N ALA A 93 2.82 -26.55 -21.03
CA ALA A 93 3.45 -25.53 -20.18
C ALA A 93 3.65 -24.19 -20.89
N LEU A 94 3.66 -24.15 -22.22
CA LEU A 94 3.95 -22.95 -23.00
C LEU A 94 2.67 -22.35 -23.58
N HIS A 95 1.80 -23.22 -24.11
CA HIS A 95 0.56 -22.86 -24.80
C HIS A 95 -0.62 -23.75 -24.35
N PRO A 96 -1.07 -23.62 -23.08
CA PRO A 96 -2.27 -24.33 -22.61
C PRO A 96 -3.46 -24.11 -23.54
N ALA A 97 -4.20 -25.19 -23.87
CA ALA A 97 -5.42 -25.02 -24.64
C ALA A 97 -6.50 -24.37 -23.77
N GLY A 98 -7.36 -23.54 -24.39
CA GLY A 98 -8.43 -22.86 -23.66
C GLY A 98 -9.36 -23.81 -22.90
N ARG A 99 -9.60 -25.02 -23.43
CA ARG A 99 -10.39 -26.08 -22.78
C ARG A 99 -9.74 -26.59 -21.48
N ASP A 100 -8.41 -26.66 -21.44
CA ASP A 100 -7.67 -27.13 -20.27
C ASP A 100 -7.76 -26.09 -19.15
N LEU A 101 -7.64 -24.81 -19.51
CA LEU A 101 -7.86 -23.69 -18.58
C LEU A 101 -9.29 -23.67 -18.02
N ILE A 102 -10.30 -23.95 -18.85
CA ILE A 102 -11.70 -24.06 -18.41
C ILE A 102 -11.87 -25.23 -17.43
N ALA A 103 -11.27 -26.39 -17.71
CA ALA A 103 -11.32 -27.55 -16.83
C ALA A 103 -10.69 -27.25 -15.46
N TRP A 104 -9.60 -26.49 -15.44
CA TRP A 104 -8.89 -26.07 -14.22
C TRP A 104 -9.55 -24.93 -13.45
N GLY A 105 -10.59 -24.31 -13.99
CA GLY A 105 -11.32 -23.26 -13.27
C GLY A 105 -11.05 -21.83 -13.71
N SER A 106 -10.70 -21.60 -14.99
CA SER A 106 -10.62 -20.26 -15.54
C SER A 106 -11.94 -19.50 -15.40
N ASN A 107 -11.86 -18.17 -15.42
CA ASN A 107 -13.02 -17.31 -15.43
C ASN A 107 -13.64 -17.37 -16.82
N PHE A 108 -14.61 -18.27 -16.97
CA PHE A 108 -15.23 -18.59 -18.25
C PHE A 108 -16.71 -18.21 -18.21
N SER A 109 -17.11 -17.17 -18.94
CA SER A 109 -18.43 -16.54 -18.78
C SER A 109 -19.59 -17.53 -18.76
N PRO A 110 -19.69 -18.51 -19.69
CA PRO A 110 -20.80 -19.45 -19.70
C PRO A 110 -20.93 -20.29 -18.43
N LEU A 111 -19.83 -20.60 -17.73
CA LEU A 111 -19.86 -21.40 -16.51
C LEU A 111 -19.88 -20.51 -15.26
N THR A 112 -19.08 -19.44 -15.23
CA THR A 112 -19.00 -18.54 -14.08
C THR A 112 -20.37 -17.89 -13.79
N LEU A 113 -21.07 -17.44 -14.83
CA LEU A 113 -22.38 -16.80 -14.70
C LEU A 113 -23.53 -17.79 -14.41
N HIS A 114 -23.31 -19.09 -14.62
CA HIS A 114 -24.33 -20.14 -14.43
C HIS A 114 -24.01 -21.08 -13.26
N GLY A 115 -23.54 -20.50 -12.15
CA GLY A 115 -23.42 -21.20 -10.86
C GLY A 115 -22.01 -21.64 -10.46
N GLN A 116 -21.01 -21.54 -11.34
CA GLN A 116 -19.61 -21.81 -10.99
C GLN A 116 -18.86 -20.55 -10.57
N TRP A 117 -19.43 -19.78 -9.63
CA TRP A 117 -18.89 -18.48 -9.17
C TRP A 117 -17.49 -18.56 -8.55
N TRP A 118 -17.10 -19.74 -8.04
CA TRP A 118 -15.76 -19.99 -7.51
C TRP A 118 -14.65 -19.76 -8.54
N ARG A 119 -15.00 -19.80 -9.84
CA ARG A 119 -14.11 -19.47 -10.97
C ARG A 119 -13.56 -18.06 -10.91
N LEU A 120 -14.28 -17.13 -10.28
CA LEU A 120 -13.81 -15.76 -10.07
C LEU A 120 -12.51 -15.74 -9.25
N LEU A 121 -12.36 -16.66 -8.30
CA LEU A 121 -11.20 -16.75 -7.43
C LEU A 121 -10.15 -17.72 -7.97
N THR A 122 -10.54 -18.91 -8.45
CA THR A 122 -9.58 -19.91 -8.93
C THR A 122 -8.80 -19.41 -10.14
N ALA A 123 -9.44 -18.62 -11.02
CA ALA A 123 -8.78 -18.02 -12.17
C ALA A 123 -7.55 -17.18 -11.79
N CYS A 124 -7.53 -16.58 -10.60
CA CYS A 124 -6.40 -15.77 -10.12
C CYS A 124 -5.12 -16.59 -9.83
N ALA A 125 -5.22 -17.92 -9.71
CA ALA A 125 -4.07 -18.80 -9.49
C ALA A 125 -3.60 -19.54 -10.76
N LEU A 126 -4.44 -19.57 -11.81
CA LEU A 126 -4.14 -20.22 -13.08
C LEU A 126 -3.31 -19.30 -13.98
N HIS A 127 -2.46 -19.88 -14.84
CA HIS A 127 -1.64 -19.11 -15.77
C HIS A 127 -1.68 -19.75 -17.16
N GLY A 128 -1.86 -18.91 -18.18
CA GLY A 128 -1.94 -19.30 -19.60
C GLY A 128 -0.57 -19.61 -20.24
N GLY A 129 0.36 -20.21 -19.50
CA GLY A 129 1.70 -20.56 -19.95
C GLY A 129 2.82 -20.03 -19.06
N LEU A 130 4.04 -20.53 -19.28
CA LEU A 130 5.21 -20.25 -18.45
C LEU A 130 5.59 -18.78 -18.43
N ALA A 131 5.62 -18.12 -19.60
CA ALA A 131 5.93 -16.69 -19.67
C ALA A 131 4.93 -15.84 -18.87
N HIS A 132 3.64 -16.20 -18.93
CA HIS A 132 2.59 -15.52 -18.18
C HIS A 132 2.77 -15.71 -16.67
N LEU A 133 3.14 -16.91 -16.19
CA LEU A 133 3.49 -17.17 -14.79
C LEU A 133 4.69 -16.34 -14.34
N LEU A 134 5.78 -16.35 -15.12
CA LEU A 134 7.03 -15.67 -14.75
C LEU A 134 6.83 -14.17 -14.63
N LEU A 135 6.12 -13.55 -15.57
CA LEU A 135 5.82 -12.11 -15.54
C LEU A 135 4.95 -11.73 -14.33
N ASN A 136 3.90 -12.50 -14.04
CA ASN A 136 3.07 -12.25 -12.85
C ASN A 136 3.86 -12.45 -11.56
N THR A 137 4.67 -13.51 -11.49
CA THR A 137 5.47 -13.80 -10.30
C THR A 137 6.49 -12.70 -10.06
N TYR A 138 7.19 -12.25 -11.11
CA TYR A 138 8.10 -11.11 -11.02
C TYR A 138 7.38 -9.84 -10.54
N ALA A 139 6.25 -9.49 -11.16
CA ALA A 139 5.47 -8.31 -10.77
C ALA A 139 4.99 -8.40 -9.32
N LEU A 140 4.47 -9.56 -8.90
CA LEU A 140 4.02 -9.83 -7.53
C LEU A 140 5.17 -9.68 -6.52
N LEU A 141 6.34 -10.25 -6.81
CA LEU A 141 7.51 -10.14 -5.94
C LEU A 141 7.95 -8.68 -5.78
N VAL A 142 7.98 -7.90 -6.86
CA VAL A 142 8.35 -6.48 -6.84
C VAL A 142 7.34 -5.67 -6.03
N ILE A 143 6.05 -5.70 -6.39
CA ILE A 143 5.06 -4.87 -5.69
C ILE A 143 4.81 -5.35 -4.26
N GLY A 144 4.82 -6.67 -4.04
CA GLY A 144 4.63 -7.27 -2.72
C GLY A 144 5.79 -6.94 -1.78
N ALA A 145 7.05 -6.99 -2.25
CA ALA A 145 8.20 -6.58 -1.44
C ALA A 145 8.15 -5.11 -1.02
N LEU A 146 7.59 -4.24 -1.87
CA LEU A 146 7.40 -2.83 -1.54
C LEU A 146 6.19 -2.60 -0.63
N LEU A 147 5.08 -3.29 -0.85
CA LEU A 147 3.80 -3.01 -0.21
C LEU A 147 3.61 -3.76 1.11
N GLU A 148 4.02 -5.03 1.22
CA GLU A 148 3.79 -5.87 2.40
C GLU A 148 4.39 -5.26 3.68
N PRO A 149 5.62 -4.69 3.66
CA PRO A 149 6.17 -4.00 4.84
C PRO A 149 5.38 -2.73 5.23
N LEU A 150 4.72 -2.07 4.28
CA LEU A 150 3.98 -0.83 4.51
C LEU A 150 2.58 -1.09 5.08
N VAL A 151 1.90 -2.13 4.59
CA VAL A 151 0.51 -2.40 4.99
C VAL A 151 0.37 -3.54 5.99
N GLY A 152 1.33 -4.46 6.01
CA GLY A 152 1.33 -5.69 6.79
C GLY A 152 0.64 -6.86 6.09
N ARG A 153 1.03 -8.09 6.48
CA ARG A 153 0.62 -9.37 5.91
C ARG A 153 -0.87 -9.51 5.60
N GLY A 154 -1.73 -9.31 6.62
CA GLY A 154 -3.17 -9.55 6.48
C GLY A 154 -3.85 -8.59 5.52
N ARG A 155 -3.41 -7.32 5.48
CA ARG A 155 -3.97 -6.32 4.55
C ARG A 155 -3.50 -6.57 3.14
N LEU A 156 -2.24 -6.95 2.94
CA LEU A 156 -1.77 -7.37 1.62
C LEU A 156 -2.60 -8.54 1.09
N LEU A 157 -2.81 -9.59 1.91
CA LEU A 157 -3.59 -10.75 1.51
C LEU A 157 -5.03 -10.39 1.14
N VAL A 158 -5.72 -9.60 1.98
CA VAL A 158 -7.08 -9.14 1.72
C VAL A 158 -7.15 -8.30 0.45
N SER A 159 -6.22 -7.34 0.29
CA SER A 159 -6.15 -6.51 -0.92
C SER A 159 -5.92 -7.36 -2.16
N TYR A 160 -5.02 -8.35 -2.12
CA TYR A 160 -4.75 -9.24 -3.24
C TYR A 160 -6.01 -10.03 -3.63
N VAL A 161 -6.64 -10.73 -2.68
CA VAL A 161 -7.80 -11.58 -2.94
C VAL A 161 -9.00 -10.78 -3.45
N LEU A 162 -9.35 -9.70 -2.76
CA LEU A 162 -10.52 -8.89 -3.13
C LEU A 162 -10.31 -8.11 -4.43
N SER A 163 -9.08 -7.69 -4.73
CA SER A 163 -8.77 -7.08 -6.03
C SER A 163 -8.79 -8.10 -7.16
N GLY A 164 -8.35 -9.34 -6.91
CA GLY A 164 -8.50 -10.45 -7.85
C GLY A 164 -9.97 -10.68 -8.21
N LEU A 165 -10.86 -10.72 -7.20
CA LEU A 165 -12.30 -10.79 -7.42
C LEU A 165 -12.84 -9.58 -8.18
N GLY A 166 -12.43 -8.37 -7.81
CA GLY A 166 -12.81 -7.14 -8.53
C GLY A 166 -12.39 -7.16 -10.00
N GLY A 167 -11.20 -7.67 -10.30
CA GLY A 167 -10.72 -7.88 -11.67
C GLY A 167 -11.54 -8.92 -12.42
N SER A 168 -11.77 -10.09 -11.83
CA SER A 168 -12.58 -11.14 -12.46
C SER A 168 -14.02 -10.68 -12.75
N LEU A 169 -14.62 -9.88 -11.85
CA LEU A 169 -15.94 -9.30 -12.06
C LEU A 169 -15.94 -8.24 -13.18
N ALA A 170 -14.94 -7.34 -13.20
CA ALA A 170 -14.82 -6.35 -14.26
C ALA A 170 -14.59 -6.99 -15.63
N SER A 171 -13.82 -8.07 -15.69
CA SER A 171 -13.63 -8.88 -16.89
C SER A 171 -14.94 -9.44 -17.44
N LEU A 172 -15.76 -10.06 -16.58
CA LEU A 172 -17.08 -10.58 -16.98
C LEU A 172 -18.02 -9.48 -17.45
N TRP A 173 -18.01 -8.33 -16.77
CA TRP A 173 -18.86 -7.19 -17.11
C TRP A 173 -18.49 -6.57 -18.46
N TRP A 174 -17.19 -6.49 -18.78
CA TRP A 174 -16.71 -5.88 -20.01
C TRP A 174 -16.86 -6.77 -21.25
N HIS A 175 -16.57 -8.08 -21.11
CA HIS A 175 -16.54 -9.01 -22.24
C HIS A 175 -17.92 -9.65 -22.50
N THR A 176 -18.81 -8.89 -23.11
CA THR A 176 -20.20 -9.32 -23.41
C THR A 176 -20.29 -10.49 -24.39
N GLY A 177 -19.29 -10.69 -25.25
CA GLY A 177 -19.19 -11.85 -26.16
C GLY A 177 -18.70 -13.15 -25.50
N GLY A 178 -18.40 -13.12 -24.20
CA GLY A 178 -17.79 -14.21 -23.46
C GLY A 178 -16.29 -14.02 -23.26
N VAL A 179 -15.78 -14.52 -22.13
CA VAL A 179 -14.37 -14.48 -21.77
C VAL A 179 -13.90 -15.85 -21.29
N ASN A 180 -12.61 -16.13 -21.47
CA ASN A 180 -11.88 -17.21 -20.83
C ASN A 180 -10.58 -16.62 -20.26
N SER A 181 -10.63 -16.16 -19.01
CA SER A 181 -9.55 -15.38 -18.40
C SER A 181 -8.88 -16.14 -17.25
N VAL A 182 -7.56 -15.99 -17.15
CA VAL A 182 -6.72 -16.56 -16.09
C VAL A 182 -5.61 -15.57 -15.74
N GLY A 183 -5.07 -15.69 -14.54
CA GLY A 183 -3.86 -14.98 -14.12
C GLY A 183 -4.05 -14.19 -12.83
N ALA A 184 -2.96 -14.10 -12.07
CA ALA A 184 -2.87 -13.29 -10.87
C ALA A 184 -2.91 -11.77 -11.13
N SER A 185 -2.80 -11.35 -12.40
CA SER A 185 -2.55 -9.95 -12.78
C SER A 185 -3.61 -8.98 -12.28
N GLY A 186 -4.91 -9.33 -12.26
CA GLY A 186 -5.94 -8.48 -11.66
C GLY A 186 -5.69 -8.19 -10.17
N ALA A 187 -5.30 -9.21 -9.40
CA ALA A 187 -4.93 -9.05 -8.00
C ALA A 187 -3.66 -8.19 -7.82
N ILE A 188 -2.66 -8.39 -8.67
CA ILE A 188 -1.40 -7.62 -8.68
C ILE A 188 -1.67 -6.14 -9.02
N PHE A 189 -2.53 -5.87 -10.00
CA PHE A 189 -2.98 -4.51 -10.30
C PHE A 189 -3.69 -3.87 -9.11
N GLY A 190 -4.43 -4.64 -8.33
CA GLY A 190 -4.95 -4.17 -7.05
C GLY A 190 -3.88 -3.75 -6.05
N LEU A 191 -2.77 -4.48 -5.97
CA LEU A 191 -1.63 -4.06 -5.15
C LEU A 191 -1.00 -2.76 -5.66
N PHE A 192 -0.90 -2.57 -6.98
CA PHE A 192 -0.51 -1.26 -7.55
C PHE A 192 -1.50 -0.16 -7.18
N GLY A 193 -2.81 -0.43 -7.24
CA GLY A 193 -3.85 0.53 -6.85
C GLY A 193 -3.74 0.92 -5.39
N ALA A 194 -3.51 -0.04 -4.50
CA ALA A 194 -3.26 0.22 -3.09
C ALA A 194 -2.00 1.06 -2.86
N MET A 195 -0.91 0.77 -3.57
CA MET A 195 0.33 1.55 -3.50
C MET A 195 0.12 3.00 -3.96
N LEU A 196 -0.60 3.23 -5.06
CA LEU A 196 -0.96 4.57 -5.53
C LEU A 196 -1.76 5.34 -4.48
N THR A 197 -2.77 4.71 -3.86
CA THR A 197 -3.56 5.35 -2.80
C THR A 197 -2.70 5.71 -1.59
N LEU A 198 -1.83 4.81 -1.11
CA LEU A 198 -0.96 5.08 0.04
C LEU A 198 0.03 6.22 -0.21
N THR A 199 0.61 6.26 -1.42
CA THR A 199 1.60 7.26 -1.80
C THR A 199 0.97 8.61 -2.15
N ALA A 200 -0.25 8.63 -2.70
CA ALA A 200 -1.00 9.88 -2.92
C ALA A 200 -1.45 10.55 -1.61
N THR A 201 -1.78 9.76 -0.59
CA THR A 201 -2.40 10.24 0.67
C THR A 201 -1.42 10.39 1.84
N ASN A 202 -0.15 10.01 1.65
CA ASN A 202 0.87 9.95 2.70
C ASN A 202 0.54 9.01 3.88
N ALA A 203 -0.35 8.02 3.69
CA ALA A 203 -0.73 7.10 4.75
C ALA A 203 0.42 6.18 5.23
N ALA A 204 1.45 5.98 4.39
CA ALA A 204 2.62 5.17 4.75
C ALA A 204 3.72 5.94 5.52
N ARG A 205 3.51 7.23 5.85
CA ARG A 205 4.48 8.10 6.56
C ARG A 205 5.89 8.11 5.94
N LEU A 206 5.96 7.96 4.61
CA LEU A 206 7.19 7.99 3.84
C LEU A 206 7.73 9.42 3.72
N SER A 207 9.04 9.57 3.54
CA SER A 207 9.63 10.85 3.17
C SER A 207 9.05 11.34 1.84
N ARG A 208 8.94 12.67 1.66
CA ARG A 208 8.40 13.26 0.42
C ARG A 208 9.09 12.72 -0.85
N PRO A 209 10.43 12.62 -0.91
CA PRO A 209 11.11 12.08 -2.08
C PRO A 209 10.80 10.60 -2.34
N ALA A 210 10.82 9.75 -1.30
CA ALA A 210 10.52 8.33 -1.43
C ALA A 210 9.07 8.11 -1.90
N ARG A 211 8.13 8.87 -1.35
CA ARG A 211 6.73 8.82 -1.73
C ARG A 211 6.50 9.21 -3.19
N ALA A 212 7.13 10.30 -3.64
CA ALA A 212 7.06 10.75 -5.02
C ALA A 212 7.66 9.70 -5.98
N ALA A 213 8.84 9.15 -5.63
CA ALA A 213 9.49 8.12 -6.42
C ALA A 213 8.60 6.86 -6.57
N LEU A 214 8.03 6.36 -5.47
CA LEU A 214 7.14 5.19 -5.52
C LEU A 214 5.86 5.47 -6.31
N PHE A 215 5.26 6.65 -6.16
CA PHE A 215 4.06 7.03 -6.91
C PHE A 215 4.33 7.05 -8.41
N VAL A 216 5.39 7.76 -8.84
CA VAL A 216 5.77 7.87 -10.25
C VAL A 216 6.18 6.51 -10.82
N HIS A 217 6.97 5.73 -10.07
CA HIS A 217 7.35 4.38 -10.50
C HIS A 217 6.14 3.46 -10.68
N THR A 218 5.18 3.51 -9.74
CA THR A 218 3.96 2.71 -9.83
C THR A 218 3.11 3.13 -11.04
N LEU A 219 2.95 4.44 -11.28
CA LEU A 219 2.25 4.95 -12.47
C LEU A 219 2.95 4.52 -13.77
N TYR A 220 4.29 4.57 -13.80
CA TYR A 220 5.07 4.14 -14.95
C TYR A 220 4.82 2.66 -15.26
N ILE A 221 4.90 1.76 -14.26
CA ILE A 221 4.66 0.32 -14.46
C ILE A 221 3.23 0.07 -14.96
N VAL A 222 2.23 0.69 -14.33
CA VAL A 222 0.83 0.55 -14.73
C VAL A 222 0.62 1.04 -16.16
N GLY A 223 1.12 2.23 -16.50
CA GLY A 223 1.00 2.80 -17.84
C GLY A 223 1.74 1.99 -18.91
N ALA A 224 2.95 1.53 -18.61
CA ALA A 224 3.74 0.69 -19.51
C ALA A 224 3.07 -0.65 -19.79
N ASN A 225 2.42 -1.25 -18.78
CA ASN A 225 1.69 -2.51 -18.95
C ASN A 225 0.47 -2.34 -19.87
N PHE A 226 -0.34 -1.28 -19.66
CA PHE A 226 -1.47 -0.99 -20.54
C PHE A 226 -1.04 -0.65 -21.97
N ALA A 227 0.07 0.09 -22.14
CA ALA A 227 0.58 0.43 -23.46
C ALA A 227 1.15 -0.80 -24.20
N GLY A 228 1.90 -1.64 -23.50
CA GLY A 228 2.53 -2.83 -24.09
C GLY A 228 1.57 -4.03 -24.28
N GLY A 229 0.43 -4.04 -23.58
CA GLY A 229 -0.53 -5.14 -23.63
C GLY A 229 -1.55 -5.09 -24.76
N VAL A 230 -1.65 -3.97 -25.48
CA VAL A 230 -2.61 -3.80 -26.58
C VAL A 230 -2.38 -4.85 -27.67
N GLY A 231 -3.41 -5.65 -27.98
CA GLY A 231 -3.38 -6.66 -29.04
C GLY A 231 -2.79 -8.02 -28.66
N THR A 232 -2.42 -8.24 -27.39
CA THR A 232 -1.71 -9.47 -26.94
C THR A 232 -2.61 -10.52 -26.26
N GLY A 233 -3.93 -10.34 -26.28
CA GLY A 233 -4.88 -11.22 -25.58
C GLY A 233 -4.91 -11.02 -24.05
N ILE A 234 -4.30 -9.95 -23.54
CA ILE A 234 -4.35 -9.56 -22.13
C ILE A 234 -5.72 -8.99 -21.78
N ASP A 235 -6.24 -9.41 -20.63
CA ASP A 235 -7.50 -8.94 -20.07
C ASP A 235 -7.33 -7.59 -19.34
N HIS A 236 -7.37 -6.50 -20.11
CA HIS A 236 -7.26 -5.14 -19.54
C HIS A 236 -8.43 -4.78 -18.62
N ALA A 237 -9.61 -5.37 -18.82
CA ALA A 237 -10.76 -5.13 -17.94
C ALA A 237 -10.49 -5.68 -16.54
N ALA A 238 -9.86 -6.86 -16.44
CA ALA A 238 -9.41 -7.40 -15.16
C ALA A 238 -8.37 -6.51 -14.46
N HIS A 239 -7.43 -5.93 -15.22
CA HIS A 239 -6.43 -5.01 -14.67
C HIS A 239 -7.06 -3.73 -14.13
N VAL A 240 -7.96 -3.11 -14.88
CA VAL A 240 -8.67 -1.90 -14.42
C VAL A 240 -9.54 -2.21 -13.20
N GLY A 241 -10.31 -3.29 -13.23
CA GLY A 241 -11.15 -3.70 -12.10
C GLY A 241 -10.34 -3.97 -10.84
N GLY A 242 -9.22 -4.68 -10.97
CA GLY A 242 -8.28 -4.94 -9.89
C GLY A 242 -7.68 -3.65 -9.33
N LEU A 243 -7.15 -2.78 -10.19
CA LEU A 243 -6.56 -1.50 -9.81
C LEU A 243 -7.52 -0.63 -8.99
N LEU A 244 -8.77 -0.50 -9.45
CA LEU A 244 -9.80 0.28 -8.77
C LEU A 244 -10.21 -0.36 -7.44
N ALA A 245 -10.41 -1.68 -7.41
CA ALA A 245 -10.73 -2.40 -6.19
C ALA A 245 -9.63 -2.21 -5.12
N GLY A 246 -8.36 -2.37 -5.51
CA GLY A 246 -7.23 -2.18 -4.60
C GLY A 246 -7.09 -0.74 -4.09
N ALA A 247 -7.30 0.25 -4.96
CA ALA A 247 -7.29 1.66 -4.57
C ALA A 247 -8.38 1.98 -3.54
N LEU A 248 -9.59 1.42 -3.70
CA LEU A 248 -10.70 1.55 -2.76
C LEU A 248 -10.44 0.82 -1.44
N LEU A 249 -9.89 -0.39 -1.49
CA LEU A 249 -9.57 -1.20 -0.30
C LEU A 249 -8.45 -0.60 0.55
N ALA A 250 -7.62 0.28 -0.01
CA ALA A 250 -6.63 1.03 0.75
C ALA A 250 -7.24 2.18 1.58
N TRP A 251 -8.50 2.57 1.33
CA TRP A 251 -9.15 3.69 2.03
C TRP A 251 -9.21 3.55 3.57
N PRO A 252 -9.53 2.37 4.16
CA PRO A 252 -9.51 2.20 5.62
C PRO A 252 -8.11 2.38 6.24
N LEU A 253 -7.03 2.20 5.45
CA LEU A 253 -5.66 2.43 5.91
C LEU A 253 -5.39 3.92 6.14
N LEU A 254 -6.07 4.80 5.41
CA LEU A 254 -5.97 6.25 5.56
C LEU A 254 -6.45 6.72 6.94
N ARG A 255 -7.49 6.06 7.47
CA ARG A 255 -8.17 6.47 8.71
C ARG A 255 -7.40 6.15 9.98
N ARG A 256 -6.42 5.24 9.94
CA ARG A 256 -5.62 4.84 11.11
C ARG A 256 -4.37 5.69 11.34
N VAL A 257 -4.04 6.56 10.39
CA VAL A 257 -2.85 7.42 10.43
C VAL A 257 -3.17 8.81 11.02
N ALA A 258 -4.46 9.18 11.04
CA ALA A 258 -4.96 10.46 11.54
C ALA A 258 -5.38 10.44 13.03
N ARG A 259 -4.93 9.45 13.81
CA ARG A 259 -5.02 9.42 15.27
C ARG A 259 -3.61 9.30 15.83
#